data_AF-A0A3M6QYX8-F1
#
_entry.id   AF-A0A3M6QYX8-F1
#
_cell.length_a   1.000
_cell.length_b   1.000
_cell.length_c   1.000
_cell.angle_alpha   90.00
_cell.angle_beta   90.00
_cell.angle_gamma   90.00
#
_symmetry.space_group_name_H-M   'P 1'
#
loop_
_entity.id
_entity.type
_entity.pdbx_description
1 polymer ?
#
loop_
_entity_poly.entity_id
_entity_poly.type
_entity_poly.pdbx_seq_one_letter_code
_entity_poly.pdbx_strand_id
1 'polypeptide(L)'
;MRDLVAASRAVPGLQIAFMLHVRKESGYTFLRWRERGVSKRHLSFEDAAEVWANYSGDLRHWCEVASSQAKVLNDEHKQCREELRSLREKIGENPAPVLPRSPLAGWR
;
A
#
# COMPACT_ATOMS: atom_id res chain seq x y z
N MET A 1 -2.55 -5.99 -2.67
CA MET A 1 -3.01 -4.58 -2.83
C MET A 1 -3.53 -4.26 -4.23
N ARG A 2 -2.75 -4.46 -5.31
CA ARG A 2 -3.20 -4.16 -6.69
C ARG A 2 -4.46 -4.93 -7.09
N ASP A 3 -4.58 -6.18 -6.65
CA ASP A 3 -5.75 -7.00 -6.95
C ASP A 3 -7.02 -6.44 -6.30
N LEU A 4 -6.92 -5.89 -5.09
CA LEU A 4 -8.05 -5.26 -4.43
C LEU A 4 -8.48 -3.95 -5.12
N VAL A 5 -7.51 -3.21 -5.68
CA VAL A 5 -7.81 -2.07 -6.57
C VAL A 5 -8.60 -2.54 -7.80
N ALA A 6 -8.11 -3.58 -8.49
CA ALA A 6 -8.77 -4.13 -9.67
C ALA A 6 -10.17 -4.68 -9.34
N ALA A 7 -10.28 -5.49 -8.28
CA ALA A 7 -11.53 -6.08 -7.81
C ALA A 7 -12.55 -4.98 -7.50
N SER A 8 -12.16 -3.93 -6.75
CA SER A 8 -13.08 -2.83 -6.45
C SER A 8 -13.61 -2.17 -7.71
N ARG A 9 -12.76 -1.87 -8.70
CA ARG A 9 -13.16 -1.25 -9.97
C ARG A 9 -14.15 -2.10 -10.76
N ALA A 10 -14.02 -3.42 -10.67
CA ALA A 10 -14.87 -4.36 -11.39
C ALA A 10 -16.29 -4.49 -10.79
N VAL A 11 -16.52 -4.05 -9.55
CA VAL A 11 -17.85 -4.14 -8.92
C VAL A 11 -18.82 -3.13 -9.56
N PRO A 12 -19.91 -3.59 -10.21
CA PRO A 12 -20.93 -2.71 -10.76
C PRO A 12 -21.68 -1.96 -9.65
N GLY A 13 -22.07 -0.71 -9.93
CA GLY A 13 -22.84 0.09 -8.98
C GLY A 13 -22.05 0.70 -7.81
N LEU A 14 -20.76 0.34 -7.62
CA LEU A 14 -19.93 1.00 -6.60
C LEU A 14 -19.65 2.45 -7.01
N GLN A 15 -20.01 3.41 -6.15
CA GLN A 15 -19.69 4.82 -6.33
C GLN A 15 -18.28 5.18 -5.85
N ILE A 16 -17.56 4.23 -5.25
CA ILE A 16 -16.18 4.38 -4.78
C ILE A 16 -15.30 3.25 -5.35
N ALA A 17 -13.99 3.39 -5.29
CA ALA A 17 -13.04 2.34 -5.63
C ALA A 17 -11.79 2.49 -4.79
N PHE A 18 -11.04 1.42 -4.59
CA PHE A 18 -9.71 1.54 -4.02
C PHE A 18 -8.75 2.20 -5.00
N MET A 19 -7.84 2.98 -4.43
CA MET A 19 -6.71 3.57 -5.11
C MET A 19 -5.45 3.33 -4.29
N LEU A 20 -4.33 3.13 -4.98
CA LEU A 20 -3.03 2.92 -4.37
C LEU A 20 -2.34 4.29 -4.21
N HIS A 21 -2.36 4.82 -2.99
CA HIS A 21 -1.72 6.09 -2.68
C HIS A 21 -0.26 5.88 -2.26
N VAL A 22 0.62 6.80 -2.68
CA VAL A 22 2.03 6.80 -2.30
C VAL A 22 2.33 8.08 -1.53
N ARG A 23 2.77 7.93 -0.28
CA ARG A 23 3.23 9.06 0.53
C ARG A 23 4.61 9.50 0.03
N LYS A 24 4.70 10.70 -0.54
CA LYS A 24 5.93 11.20 -1.19
C LYS A 24 7.16 11.17 -0.30
N GLU A 25 7.01 11.56 0.97
CA GLU A 25 8.12 11.69 1.93
C GLU A 25 8.79 10.35 2.23
N SER A 26 8.01 9.28 2.35
CA SER A 26 8.52 7.98 2.79
C SER A 26 8.54 6.93 1.68
N GLY A 27 7.82 7.14 0.58
CA GLY A 27 7.51 6.11 -0.42
C GLY A 27 6.54 5.04 0.10
N TYR A 28 5.92 5.24 1.27
CA TYR A 28 4.95 4.30 1.81
C TYR A 28 3.70 4.24 0.93
N THR A 29 3.29 3.03 0.60
CA THR A 29 2.16 2.78 -0.29
C THR A 29 0.99 2.19 0.50
N PHE A 30 -0.22 2.70 0.30
CA PHE A 30 -1.41 2.23 1.00
C PHE A 30 -2.66 2.35 0.16
N LEU A 31 -3.63 1.51 0.47
CA LEU A 31 -4.97 1.51 -0.12
C LEU A 31 -5.84 2.56 0.57
N ARG A 32 -6.55 3.34 -0.24
CA ARG A 32 -7.54 4.30 0.21
C ARG A 32 -8.75 4.30 -0.71
N TRP A 33 -9.93 4.48 -0.14
CA TRP A 33 -11.14 4.68 -0.93
C TRP A 33 -11.09 5.99 -1.70
N ARG A 34 -11.66 5.99 -2.90
CA ARG A 34 -11.78 7.15 -3.76
C ARG A 34 -13.13 7.16 -4.45
N GLU A 35 -13.79 8.31 -4.47
CA GLU A 35 -15.03 8.50 -5.22
C GLU A 35 -14.82 8.27 -6.73
N ARG A 36 -15.81 7.63 -7.35
CA ARG A 36 -15.96 7.57 -8.81
C ARG A 36 -16.83 8.74 -9.26
N GLY A 37 -16.53 9.31 -10.42
CA GLY A 37 -17.24 10.47 -10.96
C GLY A 37 -16.40 11.74 -10.97
N VAL A 38 -17.05 12.90 -10.76
CA VAL A 38 -16.44 14.23 -10.95
C VAL A 38 -15.53 14.64 -9.80
N SER A 39 -15.99 14.41 -8.57
CA SER A 39 -15.32 14.83 -7.33
C SER A 39 -13.97 14.12 -7.12
N LYS A 40 -13.88 12.82 -7.45
CA LYS A 40 -12.65 11.99 -7.38
C LYS A 40 -11.89 12.09 -6.05
N ARG A 41 -12.56 12.47 -4.95
CA ARG A 41 -11.96 12.69 -3.64
C ARG A 41 -11.50 11.38 -3.04
N HIS A 42 -10.44 11.47 -2.23
CA HIS A 42 -10.03 10.37 -1.36
C HIS A 42 -10.85 10.43 -0.09
N LEU A 43 -11.35 9.27 0.34
CA LEU A 43 -12.17 9.13 1.52
C LEU A 43 -11.35 8.47 2.63
N SER A 44 -11.61 8.81 3.88
CA SER A 44 -11.21 7.94 5.00
C SER A 44 -11.99 6.61 4.93
N PHE A 45 -11.65 5.63 5.78
CA PHE A 45 -12.46 4.41 5.85
C PHE A 45 -13.83 4.68 6.46
N GLU A 46 -13.89 5.67 7.34
CA GLU A 46 -15.07 6.15 8.06
C GLU A 46 -16.01 6.89 7.10
N ASP A 47 -15.50 7.86 6.33
CA ASP A 47 -16.29 8.59 5.32
C ASP A 47 -16.81 7.63 4.24
N ALA A 48 -16.00 6.62 3.88
CA ALA A 48 -16.43 5.63 2.91
C ALA A 48 -17.55 4.74 3.45
N ALA A 49 -17.58 4.50 4.77
CA ALA A 49 -18.67 3.76 5.42
C ALA A 49 -20.00 4.48 5.35
N GLU A 50 -19.99 5.81 5.41
CA GLU A 50 -21.19 6.62 5.19
C GLU A 50 -21.75 6.46 3.77
N VAL A 51 -20.87 6.26 2.77
CA VAL A 51 -21.28 6.05 1.37
C VAL A 51 -22.02 4.71 1.21
N TRP A 52 -21.45 3.61 1.70
CA TRP A 52 -22.08 2.28 1.54
C TRP A 52 -23.16 1.95 2.58
N ALA A 53 -23.40 2.82 3.55
CA ALA A 53 -24.53 2.71 4.49
C ALA A 53 -25.89 2.69 3.77
N ASN A 54 -25.96 3.20 2.54
CA ASN A 54 -27.17 3.20 1.70
C ASN A 54 -27.17 2.10 0.62
N TYR A 55 -26.11 1.29 0.54
CA TYR A 55 -26.04 0.20 -0.44
C TYR A 55 -26.92 -0.99 -0.02
N SER A 56 -27.26 -1.83 -1.00
CA SER A 56 -27.86 -3.15 -0.75
C SER A 56 -26.96 -4.01 0.15
N GLY A 57 -27.57 -4.98 0.85
CA GLY A 57 -26.87 -5.81 1.84
C GLY A 57 -25.58 -6.44 1.31
N ASP A 58 -25.64 -7.07 0.14
CA ASP A 58 -24.48 -7.73 -0.47
C ASP A 58 -23.36 -6.75 -0.83
N LEU A 59 -23.73 -5.59 -1.38
CA LEU A 59 -22.75 -4.58 -1.81
C LEU A 59 -22.10 -3.89 -0.61
N ARG A 60 -22.88 -3.65 0.44
CA ARG A 60 -22.39 -3.16 1.73
C ARG A 60 -21.42 -4.16 2.36
N HIS A 61 -21.84 -5.42 2.47
CA HIS A 61 -21.02 -6.48 3.03
C HIS A 61 -19.70 -6.63 2.26
N TRP A 62 -19.75 -6.57 0.93
CA TRP A 62 -18.55 -6.57 0.11
C TRP A 62 -17.61 -5.39 0.45
N CYS A 63 -18.14 -4.18 0.62
CA CYS A 63 -17.35 -3.00 0.99
C CYS A 63 -16.72 -3.12 2.38
N GLU A 64 -17.43 -3.71 3.35
CA GLU A 64 -16.94 -3.95 4.70
C GLU A 64 -15.77 -4.95 4.69
N VAL A 65 -15.94 -6.10 4.02
CA VAL A 65 -14.89 -7.12 3.89
C VAL A 65 -13.68 -6.54 3.15
N ALA A 66 -13.91 -5.83 2.05
CA ALA A 66 -12.84 -5.22 1.27
C ALA A 66 -12.11 -4.12 2.07
N SER A 67 -12.82 -3.35 2.90
CA SER A 67 -12.21 -2.36 3.80
C SER A 67 -11.35 -3.01 4.87
N SER A 68 -11.83 -4.11 5.48
CA SER A 68 -11.05 -4.88 6.45
C SER A 68 -9.76 -5.42 5.81
N GLN A 69 -9.88 -6.04 4.63
CA GLN A 69 -8.71 -6.55 3.89
C GLN A 69 -7.72 -5.44 3.51
N ALA A 70 -8.21 -4.26 3.12
CA ALA A 70 -7.36 -3.12 2.82
C ALA A 70 -6.58 -2.62 4.04
N LYS A 71 -7.21 -2.58 5.23
CA LYS A 71 -6.55 -2.20 6.49
C LYS A 71 -5.43 -3.17 6.83
N VAL A 72 -5.70 -4.49 6.79
CA VAL A 72 -4.69 -5.53 7.01
C VAL A 72 -3.51 -5.38 6.05
N LEU A 73 -3.77 -5.26 4.75
CA LEU A 73 -2.71 -5.10 3.75
C LEU A 73 -1.87 -3.83 4.00
N ASN A 74 -2.51 -2.73 4.41
CA ASN A 74 -1.81 -1.48 4.72
C ASN A 74 -0.86 -1.61 5.92
N ASP A 75 -1.30 -2.33 6.95
CA ASP A 75 -0.53 -2.58 8.16
C ASP A 75 0.63 -3.55 7.88
N GLU A 76 0.38 -4.65 7.17
CA GLU A 76 1.42 -5.59 6.72
C GLU A 76 2.50 -4.88 5.90
N HIS A 77 2.10 -4.03 4.94
CA HIS A 77 3.07 -3.28 4.13
C HIS A 77 3.89 -2.31 4.99
N LYS A 78 3.27 -1.65 5.98
CA LYS A 78 3.97 -0.77 6.90
C LYS A 78 5.00 -1.56 7.71
N GLN A 79 4.61 -2.70 8.27
CA GLN A 79 5.48 -3.57 9.06
C GLN A 79 6.66 -4.07 8.23
N CYS A 80 6.45 -4.64 7.04
CA CYS A 80 7.54 -5.10 6.18
C CYS A 80 8.55 -3.99 5.86
N ARG A 81 8.08 -2.74 5.74
CA ARG A 81 8.97 -1.60 5.49
C ARG A 81 9.79 -1.19 6.71
N GLU A 82 9.22 -1.28 7.90
CA GLU A 82 9.94 -1.04 9.16
C GLU A 82 11.00 -2.12 9.38
N GLU A 83 10.67 -3.38 9.11
CA GLU A 83 11.61 -4.51 9.16
C GLU A 83 12.77 -4.31 8.16
N LEU A 84 12.47 -3.96 6.91
CA LEU A 84 13.49 -3.66 5.90
C LEU A 84 14.39 -2.49 6.29
N ARG A 85 13.85 -1.46 6.96
CA ARG A 85 14.65 -0.35 7.47
C ARG A 85 15.61 -0.84 8.56
N SER A 86 15.11 -1.59 9.53
CA SER A 86 15.93 -2.13 10.63
C SER A 86 17.04 -3.06 10.11
N LEU A 87 16.75 -3.91 9.12
CA LEU A 87 17.77 -4.76 8.50
C LEU A 87 18.87 -3.94 7.80
N ARG A 88 18.50 -2.86 7.12
CA ARG A 88 19.47 -1.96 6.47
C ARG A 88 20.35 -1.24 7.48
N GLU A 89 19.79 -0.80 8.59
CA GLU A 89 20.54 -0.18 9.69
C GLU A 89 21.56 -1.18 10.27
N LYS A 90 21.14 -2.41 10.58
CA LYS A 90 22.03 -3.47 11.08
C LYS A 90 23.16 -3.84 10.11
N ILE A 91 22.89 -3.86 8.81
CA ILE A 91 23.93 -4.10 7.78
C ILE A 91 24.88 -2.89 7.69
N GLY A 92 24.36 -1.67 7.79
CA GLY A 92 25.17 -0.45 7.79
C GLY A 92 26.10 -0.34 9.00
N GLU A 93 25.65 -0.82 10.16
CA GLU A 93 26.44 -0.90 11.40
C GLU A 93 27.51 -2.00 11.36
N ASN A 94 27.36 -3.00 10.47
CA ASN A 94 28.32 -4.08 10.28
C ASN A 94 28.81 -4.10 8.81
N PRO A 95 29.56 -3.07 8.38
CA PRO A 95 30.09 -3.04 7.03
C PRO A 95 30.96 -4.28 6.82
N ALA A 96 30.69 -5.02 5.75
CA ALA A 96 31.54 -6.14 5.35
C ALA A 96 33.01 -5.70 5.37
N PRO A 97 33.95 -6.53 5.85
CA PRO A 97 35.36 -6.17 5.86
C PRO A 97 35.75 -5.75 4.45
N VAL A 98 36.20 -4.50 4.32
CA VAL A 98 36.67 -3.95 3.05
C VAL A 98 37.86 -4.79 2.62
N LEU A 99 37.63 -5.74 1.70
CA LEU A 99 38.72 -6.48 1.11
C LEU A 99 39.55 -5.48 0.30
N PRO A 100 40.88 -5.39 0.54
CA PRO A 100 41.72 -4.51 -0.24
C PRO A 100 41.58 -4.87 -1.71
N ARG A 101 41.34 -3.87 -2.57
CA ARG A 101 41.38 -4.05 -4.02
C ARG A 101 42.75 -4.64 -4.37
N SER A 102 42.77 -5.88 -4.86
CA SER A 102 44.01 -6.55 -5.25
C SER A 102 44.78 -5.69 -6.26
N PRO A 103 46.06 -5.35 -6.00
CA PRO A 103 46.91 -4.64 -6.94
C PRO A 103 47.43 -5.64 -7.98
N LEU A 104 46.56 -6.14 -8.86
CA LEU A 104 46.97 -6.93 -10.02
C LEU A 104 46.46 -6.26 -11.30
N ALA A 105 46.98 -5.07 -11.55
CA ALA A 105 46.92 -4.41 -12.85
C ALA A 105 48.32 -3.84 -13.15
N GLY A 106 49.26 -4.73 -13.42
CA GLY A 106 50.66 -4.40 -13.65
C GLY A 106 51.40 -5.54 -14.33
N TRP A 107 50.87 -6.02 -15.45
CA TRP A 107 51.64 -6.85 -16.39
C TRP A 107 51.88 -5.99 -17.64
N ARG A 108 53.11 -5.50 -17.76
CA ARG A 108 53.74 -5.09 -19.02
C ARG A 108 55.01 -5.89 -19.16
#